data_AF-A0AAD5V4M0-F1
#
_entry.id   AF-A0AAD5V4M0-F1
#
_cell.length_a   1.000
_cell.length_b   1.000
_cell.length_c   1.000
_cell.angle_alpha   90.00
_cell.angle_beta   90.00
_cell.angle_gamma   90.00
#
_symmetry.space_group_name_H-M   'P 1'
#
loop_
_entity.id
_entity.type
_entity.pdbx_description
1 polymer ?
#
loop_
_entity_poly.entity_id
_entity_poly.type
_entity_poly.pdbx_seq_one_letter_code
_entity_poly.pdbx_strand_id
1 'polypeptide(L)'
;MKKMIALDGFEGPELQAEARRKFPEEFDRIGREYGFVLYTFGDDGKTLVGLASPESLFEPADDGELDRPAGGGSGSRSKQRPLTSEAMCQIATGQLTRFMFEWMGMKRVPGYLHDLIIHRANPSSAQLRGNGSGPLTVETMLATPRDVARQVRYLSHYACLHIASWAVLLEYFLDIRTLDVKYGRYGRLKERASLMCQARALLDQMQQKLFRDLFRLVSLLPEWRPSDVRMDFKNLPEFNFLVRDFGTLRGAFARMFAVARRDGMRLDERVLSDLAKMLPDILEDENEKHTFGPEFLKVWGDLAQISGTIKLLGAGGEDFNREPHDARYRSYIQNCKLSQDVINASLIEKSIKSISSLKSEATLKKIFAEMDRVSLREAKKPLEKVLAFAPVVPRWTHKPPDIVSPPPAPPGTEVPPPQPTDEPPLPTSERSKKQKKERAQPVPTREPCSVPVYVVPNIPEAPAEPVETKSPKIKTRGIPASKEVPSPDTITETPPTRTVYRLGKNVFETMDRLLVTGHAIDWVDFEKLMTTLEFSVHPSSGSARMFRPPEWATTTPFYVDRPHGSQVDPYLVRDLGKRLKVQYGWTIEWFSDERPKKAAAGSNSFD
;
A
#
# COMPACT_ATOMS: atom_id res chain seq x y z
N MET A 1 21.15 -12.76 -28.39
CA MET A 1 19.87 -12.37 -27.72
C MET A 1 19.75 -13.09 -26.37
N LYS A 2 19.24 -12.48 -25.30
CA LYS A 2 19.03 -13.16 -23.99
C LYS A 2 17.55 -13.57 -23.84
N LYS A 3 17.27 -14.85 -23.54
CA LYS A 3 15.92 -15.33 -23.21
C LYS A 3 15.90 -15.89 -21.79
N MET A 4 14.92 -15.48 -20.99
CA MET A 4 14.72 -15.96 -19.62
C MET A 4 13.75 -17.13 -19.62
N ILE A 5 14.13 -18.27 -19.03
CA ILE A 5 13.26 -19.44 -18.89
C ILE A 5 13.44 -19.99 -17.47
N ALA A 6 12.34 -20.17 -16.75
CA ALA A 6 12.34 -20.78 -15.41
C ALA A 6 12.65 -22.27 -15.51
N LEU A 7 13.38 -22.85 -14.54
CA LEU A 7 13.74 -24.27 -14.54
C LEU A 7 12.52 -25.21 -14.47
N ASP A 8 11.42 -24.73 -13.89
CA ASP A 8 10.17 -25.47 -13.73
C ASP A 8 9.11 -25.06 -14.77
N GLY A 9 9.46 -24.22 -15.75
CA GLY A 9 8.55 -23.71 -16.76
C GLY A 9 8.30 -24.70 -17.90
N PHE A 10 7.05 -24.76 -18.38
CA PHE A 10 6.57 -25.68 -19.43
C PHE A 10 7.23 -25.52 -20.81
N GLU A 11 8.03 -24.48 -21.04
CA GLU A 11 8.65 -24.22 -22.34
C GLU A 11 10.14 -24.63 -22.38
N GLY A 12 10.40 -25.78 -22.99
CA GLY A 12 11.71 -26.14 -23.56
C GLY A 12 12.55 -27.14 -22.76
N PRO A 13 12.04 -28.34 -22.42
CA PRO A 13 12.85 -29.40 -21.83
C PRO A 13 14.07 -29.76 -22.71
N GLU A 14 13.96 -29.62 -24.03
CA GLU A 14 15.06 -29.81 -24.98
C GLU A 14 16.17 -28.77 -24.80
N LEU A 15 15.82 -27.49 -24.66
CA LEU A 15 16.78 -26.41 -24.47
C LEU A 15 17.45 -26.51 -23.09
N GLN A 16 16.69 -26.91 -22.07
CA GLN A 16 17.22 -27.18 -20.74
C GLN A 16 18.23 -28.34 -20.78
N ALA A 17 17.89 -29.43 -21.46
CA ALA A 17 18.79 -30.56 -21.66
C ALA A 17 20.04 -30.16 -22.47
N GLU A 18 19.90 -29.36 -23.53
CA GLU A 18 21.02 -28.84 -24.31
C GLU A 18 21.95 -27.96 -23.46
N ALA A 19 21.40 -27.04 -22.68
CA ALA A 19 22.16 -26.17 -21.79
C ALA A 19 22.91 -26.96 -20.72
N ARG A 20 22.25 -27.94 -20.10
CA ARG A 20 22.87 -28.80 -19.09
C ARG A 20 23.96 -29.69 -19.69
N ARG A 21 23.81 -30.10 -20.94
CA ARG A 21 24.85 -30.84 -21.69
C ARG A 21 26.04 -29.95 -22.06
N LYS A 22 25.80 -28.71 -22.52
CA LYS A 22 26.86 -27.79 -22.97
C LYS A 22 27.60 -27.11 -21.81
N PHE A 23 26.89 -26.77 -20.73
CA PHE A 23 27.38 -25.94 -19.63
C PHE A 23 26.97 -26.54 -18.26
N PRO A 24 27.31 -27.80 -17.95
CA PRO A 24 26.77 -28.51 -16.78
C PRO A 24 27.03 -27.78 -15.45
N GLU A 25 28.29 -27.41 -15.19
CA GLU A 25 28.69 -26.77 -13.94
C GLU A 25 28.05 -25.39 -13.77
N GLU A 26 28.06 -24.58 -14.83
CA GLU A 26 27.47 -23.24 -14.81
C GLU A 26 25.94 -23.30 -14.69
N PHE A 27 25.30 -24.23 -15.39
CA PHE A 27 23.86 -24.46 -15.32
C PHE A 27 23.43 -24.85 -13.90
N ASP A 28 24.09 -25.83 -13.30
CA ASP A 28 23.75 -26.30 -11.95
C ASP A 28 24.11 -25.24 -10.88
N ARG A 29 25.18 -24.48 -11.07
CA ARG A 29 25.53 -23.34 -10.20
C ARG A 29 24.46 -22.26 -10.25
N ILE A 30 24.17 -21.71 -11.44
CA ILE A 30 23.16 -20.65 -11.62
C ILE A 30 21.77 -21.15 -11.22
N GLY A 31 21.42 -22.39 -11.57
CA GLY A 31 20.16 -23.00 -11.18
C GLY A 31 20.00 -23.14 -9.68
N ARG A 32 21.05 -23.53 -8.95
CA ARG A 32 21.05 -23.61 -7.48
C ARG A 32 20.98 -22.24 -6.82
N GLU A 33 21.72 -21.27 -7.35
CA GLU A 33 21.84 -19.93 -6.78
C GLU A 33 20.59 -19.07 -7.02
N TYR A 34 20.01 -19.14 -8.22
CA TYR A 34 18.90 -18.25 -8.60
C TYR A 34 17.57 -18.97 -8.79
N GLY A 35 17.56 -20.30 -8.95
CA GLY A 35 16.36 -21.08 -9.28
C GLY A 35 15.95 -21.02 -10.77
N PHE A 36 16.73 -20.33 -11.61
CA PHE A 36 16.53 -20.25 -13.06
C PHE A 36 17.82 -19.87 -13.77
N VAL A 37 17.86 -20.06 -15.08
CA VAL A 37 19.05 -19.79 -15.91
C VAL A 37 18.66 -18.89 -17.09
N LEU A 38 19.47 -17.88 -17.39
CA LEU A 38 19.32 -17.10 -18.61
C LEU A 38 20.11 -17.75 -19.74
N TYR A 39 19.45 -18.00 -20.85
CA TYR A 39 20.05 -18.59 -22.03
C TYR A 39 20.55 -17.45 -22.91
N THR A 40 21.84 -17.48 -23.24
CA THR A 40 22.44 -16.55 -24.21
C THR A 40 22.52 -17.24 -25.56
N PHE A 41 21.85 -16.67 -26.55
CA PHE A 41 21.86 -17.14 -27.93
C PHE A 41 22.79 -16.30 -28.77
N GLY A 42 23.48 -16.96 -29.71
CA GLY A 42 24.31 -16.32 -30.71
C GLY A 42 23.50 -15.42 -31.64
N ASP A 43 24.18 -14.84 -32.64
CA ASP A 43 23.56 -13.89 -33.56
C ASP A 43 22.46 -14.50 -34.43
N ASP A 44 22.50 -15.83 -34.63
CA ASP A 44 21.46 -16.58 -35.32
C ASP A 44 20.15 -16.72 -34.51
N GLY A 45 20.17 -16.35 -33.23
CA GLY A 45 19.06 -16.47 -32.29
C GLY A 45 18.64 -17.92 -31.99
N LYS A 46 19.41 -18.91 -32.46
CA LYS A 46 19.07 -20.34 -32.37
C LYS A 46 20.12 -21.12 -31.61
N THR A 47 21.40 -20.80 -31.81
CA THR A 47 22.50 -21.50 -31.17
C THR A 47 22.66 -21.00 -29.74
N LEU A 48 22.49 -21.90 -28.77
CA LEU A 48 22.84 -21.63 -27.39
C LEU A 48 24.37 -21.51 -27.27
N VAL A 49 24.85 -20.31 -26.97
CA VAL A 49 26.29 -19.97 -26.87
C VAL A 49 26.78 -19.83 -25.44
N GLY A 50 25.88 -19.71 -24.47
CA GLY A 50 26.25 -19.64 -23.06
C GLY A 50 25.05 -19.52 -22.13
N LEU A 51 25.38 -19.36 -20.85
CA LEU A 51 24.42 -19.06 -19.79
C LEU A 51 24.82 -17.72 -19.16
N ALA A 52 23.87 -17.05 -18.52
CA ALA A 52 24.15 -15.85 -17.76
C ALA A 52 23.42 -15.89 -16.41
N SER A 53 24.08 -15.34 -15.38
CA SER A 53 23.38 -15.05 -14.13
C SER A 53 22.34 -13.95 -14.38
N PRO A 54 21.22 -14.01 -13.66
CA PRO A 54 20.17 -13.03 -13.81
C PRO A 54 20.44 -11.71 -13.10
N GLU A 55 21.46 -11.64 -12.25
CA GLU A 55 21.92 -10.38 -11.63
C GLU A 55 22.13 -9.29 -12.67
N SER A 56 22.73 -9.63 -13.82
CA SER A 56 22.95 -8.69 -14.93
C SER A 56 21.66 -8.09 -15.52
N LEU A 57 20.48 -8.69 -15.25
CA LEU A 57 19.19 -8.13 -15.61
C LEU A 57 18.54 -7.33 -14.49
N PHE A 58 18.89 -7.66 -13.25
CA PHE A 58 18.27 -7.13 -12.04
C PHE A 58 18.95 -5.86 -11.55
N GLU A 59 20.28 -5.77 -11.55
CA GLU A 59 20.96 -4.55 -11.07
C GLU A 59 20.47 -3.29 -11.79
N PRO A 60 20.38 -3.24 -13.15
CA PRO A 60 19.88 -2.04 -13.82
C PRO A 60 18.39 -1.79 -13.56
N ALA A 61 17.63 -2.83 -13.21
CA ALA A 61 16.22 -2.71 -12.87
C ALA A 61 16.03 -2.15 -11.45
N ASP A 62 16.79 -2.69 -10.51
CA ASP A 62 16.81 -2.27 -9.11
C ASP A 62 17.33 -0.83 -9.02
N ASP A 63 18.48 -0.52 -9.62
CA ASP A 63 19.05 0.83 -9.66
C ASP A 63 18.05 1.83 -10.28
N GLY A 64 17.47 1.49 -11.42
CA GLY A 64 16.50 2.34 -12.10
C GLY A 64 15.24 2.63 -11.27
N GLU A 65 14.78 1.66 -10.48
CA GLU A 65 13.61 1.84 -9.60
C GLU A 65 13.95 2.48 -8.25
N LEU A 66 15.16 2.27 -7.72
CA LEU A 66 15.66 2.92 -6.52
C LEU A 66 15.97 4.40 -6.76
N ASP A 67 16.42 4.76 -7.97
CA ASP A 67 16.66 6.14 -8.39
C ASP A 67 15.38 6.87 -8.83
N ARG A 68 14.31 6.12 -9.16
CA ARG A 68 13.04 6.68 -9.64
C ARG A 68 12.45 7.78 -8.74
N PRO A 69 12.44 7.65 -7.39
CA PRO A 69 11.96 8.70 -6.51
C PRO A 69 12.79 10.00 -6.60
N ALA A 70 14.09 9.90 -6.87
CA ALA A 70 14.99 11.06 -6.96
C ALA A 70 14.87 11.77 -8.32
N GLY A 71 14.65 11.01 -9.40
CA GLY A 71 14.65 11.54 -10.76
C GLY A 71 13.38 12.28 -11.19
N GLY A 72 12.30 12.27 -10.39
CA GLY A 72 10.99 12.85 -10.77
C GLY A 72 10.29 12.17 -11.97
N GLY A 73 11.00 11.29 -12.69
CA GLY A 73 10.51 10.54 -13.83
C GLY A 73 9.58 9.40 -13.41
N SER A 74 8.29 9.70 -13.28
CA SER A 74 7.25 8.66 -13.14
C SER A 74 6.85 8.01 -14.48
N GLY A 75 7.64 8.24 -15.54
CA GLY A 75 7.36 7.79 -16.90
C GLY A 75 7.24 6.27 -17.02
N SER A 76 6.00 5.79 -17.14
CA SER A 76 5.56 4.40 -17.35
C SER A 76 6.08 3.73 -18.64
N ARG A 77 7.12 4.25 -19.31
CA ARG A 77 7.60 3.76 -20.60
C ARG A 77 8.69 2.69 -20.50
N SER A 78 9.38 2.54 -19.37
CA SER A 78 10.31 1.42 -19.20
C SER A 78 9.51 0.13 -19.04
N LYS A 79 9.95 -0.95 -19.71
CA LYS A 79 9.43 -2.29 -19.45
C LYS A 79 9.74 -2.59 -17.99
N GLN A 80 8.71 -2.54 -17.13
CA GLN A 80 8.87 -2.82 -15.71
C GLN A 80 9.42 -4.23 -15.55
N ARG A 81 10.57 -4.32 -14.85
CA ARG A 81 11.24 -5.57 -14.54
C ARG A 81 10.95 -5.90 -13.07
N PRO A 82 10.82 -7.19 -12.71
CA PRO A 82 10.53 -7.56 -11.33
C PRO A 82 11.75 -7.26 -10.44
N LEU A 83 11.53 -6.57 -9.32
CA LEU A 83 12.58 -6.16 -8.38
C LEU A 83 13.16 -7.34 -7.60
N THR A 84 14.44 -7.24 -7.23
CA THR A 84 15.00 -8.16 -6.23
C THR A 84 14.38 -7.93 -4.86
N SER A 85 14.45 -8.95 -3.99
CA SER A 85 14.02 -8.82 -2.60
C SER A 85 14.83 -7.79 -1.81
N GLU A 86 16.10 -7.59 -2.17
CA GLU A 86 16.92 -6.53 -1.60
C GLU A 86 16.39 -5.14 -1.99
N ALA A 87 16.11 -4.88 -3.27
CA ALA A 87 15.52 -3.63 -3.71
C ALA A 87 14.14 -3.38 -3.07
N MET A 88 13.29 -4.42 -2.95
CA MET A 88 12.02 -4.30 -2.23
C MET A 88 12.20 -3.93 -0.75
N CYS A 89 13.16 -4.54 -0.05
CA CYS A 89 13.51 -4.18 1.32
C CYS A 89 13.98 -2.72 1.43
N GLN A 90 14.79 -2.26 0.48
CA GLN A 90 15.29 -0.88 0.45
C GLN A 90 14.17 0.14 0.22
N ILE A 91 13.27 -0.13 -0.73
CA ILE A 91 12.09 0.71 -0.97
C ILE A 91 11.22 0.79 0.29
N ALA A 92 10.90 -0.35 0.91
CA ALA A 92 10.09 -0.37 2.13
C ALA A 92 10.77 0.34 3.29
N THR A 93 12.09 0.16 3.46
CA THR A 93 12.89 0.84 4.47
C THR A 93 12.91 2.36 4.25
N GLY A 94 13.13 2.82 3.02
CA GLY A 94 13.13 4.23 2.67
C GLY A 94 11.78 4.89 2.94
N GLN A 95 10.68 4.21 2.58
CA GLN A 95 9.34 4.71 2.86
C GLN A 95 9.00 4.71 4.36
N LEU A 96 9.31 3.64 5.08
CA LEU A 96 9.16 3.57 6.52
C LEU A 96 9.90 4.72 7.20
N THR A 97 11.15 4.94 6.81
CA THR A 97 12.01 6.01 7.33
C THR A 97 11.43 7.39 7.05
N ARG A 98 10.94 7.65 5.83
CA ARG A 98 10.26 8.91 5.46
C ARG A 98 9.08 9.20 6.39
N PHE A 99 8.17 8.25 6.57
CA PHE A 99 6.99 8.47 7.42
C PHE A 99 7.35 8.56 8.91
N MET A 100 8.38 7.85 9.37
CA MET A 100 8.88 8.00 10.73
C MET A 100 9.48 9.40 10.95
N PHE A 101 10.21 9.96 9.99
CA PHE A 101 10.68 11.34 10.09
C PHE A 101 9.53 12.34 10.14
N GLU A 102 8.48 12.16 9.33
CA GLU A 102 7.28 13.01 9.37
C GLU A 102 6.59 12.93 10.75
N TRP A 103 6.40 11.71 11.29
CA TRP A 103 5.86 11.50 12.64
C TRP A 103 6.69 12.19 13.72
N MET A 104 8.00 12.02 13.68
CA MET A 104 8.92 12.60 14.66
C MET A 104 8.99 14.13 14.53
N GLY A 105 8.92 14.65 13.31
CA GLY A 105 8.80 16.07 13.01
C GLY A 105 7.55 16.66 13.67
N MET A 106 6.40 16.00 13.51
CA MET A 106 5.15 16.44 14.15
C MET A 106 5.24 16.47 15.68
N LYS A 107 5.94 15.51 16.29
CA LYS A 107 6.09 15.41 17.75
C LYS A 107 7.10 16.41 18.34
N ARG A 108 8.22 16.63 17.64
CA ARG A 108 9.43 17.23 18.22
C ARG A 108 9.81 18.59 17.65
N VAL A 109 9.41 18.92 16.42
CA VAL A 109 9.83 20.16 15.76
C VAL A 109 8.70 21.19 15.91
N PRO A 110 8.89 22.25 16.74
CA PRO A 110 7.87 23.28 16.89
C PRO A 110 7.56 23.95 15.56
N GLY A 111 6.29 24.07 15.21
CA GLY A 111 5.84 24.65 13.94
C GLY A 111 5.69 23.67 12.78
N TYR A 112 6.34 22.50 12.80
CA TYR A 112 6.22 21.53 11.70
C TYR A 112 4.78 21.05 11.49
N LEU A 113 4.11 20.64 12.58
CA LEU A 113 2.69 20.24 12.53
C LEU A 113 1.77 21.41 12.14
N HIS A 114 2.10 22.64 12.57
CA HIS A 114 1.38 23.85 12.16
C HIS A 114 1.45 24.01 10.64
N ASP A 115 2.66 23.95 10.08
CA ASP A 115 2.90 24.20 8.66
C ASP A 115 2.27 23.11 7.79
N LEU A 116 2.32 21.85 8.22
CA LEU A 116 1.58 20.75 7.56
C LEU A 116 0.07 21.01 7.52
N ILE A 117 -0.51 21.48 8.63
CA ILE A 117 -1.95 21.78 8.69
C ILE A 117 -2.29 22.97 7.81
N ILE A 118 -1.51 24.05 7.84
CA ILE A 118 -1.72 25.21 6.97
C ILE A 118 -1.61 24.80 5.50
N HIS A 119 -0.57 24.05 5.15
CA HIS A 119 -0.35 23.57 3.79
C HIS A 119 -1.49 22.69 3.28
N ARG A 120 -2.00 21.79 4.13
CA ARG A 120 -3.16 20.95 3.81
C ARG A 120 -4.46 21.74 3.75
N ALA A 121 -4.64 22.70 4.66
CA ALA A 121 -5.84 23.50 4.75
C ALA A 121 -5.92 24.57 3.66
N ASN A 122 -4.79 24.94 3.06
CA ASN A 122 -4.71 25.84 1.91
C ASN A 122 -5.20 25.12 0.67
N PRO A 123 -6.50 25.25 0.33
CA PRO A 123 -6.96 24.76 -0.96
C PRO A 123 -6.25 25.64 -1.99
N SER A 124 -5.87 25.14 -3.15
CA SER A 124 -5.66 26.07 -4.27
C SER A 124 -6.89 26.97 -4.34
N SER A 125 -6.67 28.29 -4.25
CA SER A 125 -7.62 29.34 -3.83
C SER A 125 -8.99 29.35 -4.55
N ALA A 126 -9.15 28.57 -5.61
CA ALA A 126 -10.39 28.34 -6.34
C ALA A 126 -11.38 27.36 -5.66
N GLN A 127 -10.97 26.54 -4.69
CA GLN A 127 -11.66 25.28 -4.36
C GLN A 127 -12.71 25.31 -3.25
N LEU A 128 -12.94 26.40 -2.52
CA LEU A 128 -14.00 26.43 -1.48
C LEU A 128 -14.85 27.71 -1.54
N ARG A 129 -15.82 27.73 -2.45
CA ARG A 129 -16.97 28.64 -2.33
C ARG A 129 -17.96 27.97 -1.39
N GLY A 130 -18.20 28.56 -0.22
CA GLY A 130 -19.30 28.15 0.65
C GLY A 130 -20.65 28.42 -0.04
N ASN A 131 -21.72 27.80 0.46
CA ASN A 131 -23.10 27.90 -0.07
C ASN A 131 -23.74 29.32 0.06
N GLY A 132 -22.95 30.39 0.06
CA GLY A 132 -23.43 31.77 0.10
C GLY A 132 -22.57 32.77 0.88
N SER A 133 -21.52 32.35 1.59
CA SER A 133 -20.79 33.18 2.56
C SER A 133 -19.40 33.68 2.09
N GLY A 134 -19.16 33.75 0.78
CA GLY A 134 -17.83 34.11 0.24
C GLY A 134 -16.83 32.94 0.23
N PRO A 135 -15.59 33.17 -0.23
CA PRO A 135 -14.55 32.15 -0.25
C PRO A 135 -14.17 31.74 1.19
N LEU A 136 -14.16 30.44 1.48
CA LEU A 136 -13.58 29.96 2.74
C LEU A 136 -12.07 30.19 2.68
N THR A 137 -11.57 31.04 3.56
CA THR A 137 -10.12 31.22 3.74
C THR A 137 -9.59 30.17 4.72
N VAL A 138 -8.27 29.93 4.70
CA VAL A 138 -7.59 29.01 5.64
C VAL A 138 -7.90 29.41 7.09
N GLU A 139 -7.95 30.71 7.37
CA GLU A 139 -8.29 31.26 8.67
C GLU A 139 -9.70 30.86 9.10
N THR A 140 -10.68 30.88 8.19
CA THR A 140 -12.06 30.45 8.50
C THR A 140 -12.16 28.93 8.72
N MET A 141 -11.42 28.13 7.95
CA MET A 141 -11.40 26.66 8.10
C MET A 141 -10.74 26.22 9.41
N LEU A 142 -9.76 26.98 9.88
CA LEU A 142 -9.00 26.69 11.10
C LEU A 142 -9.36 27.64 12.24
N ALA A 143 -10.51 28.32 12.15
CA ALA A 143 -10.95 29.32 13.12
C ALA A 143 -11.23 28.70 14.49
N THR A 144 -11.70 27.45 14.52
CA THR A 144 -12.04 26.77 15.76
C THR A 144 -10.96 25.78 16.18
N PRO A 145 -10.66 25.65 17.50
CA PRO A 145 -9.81 24.59 18.03
C PRO A 145 -10.21 23.18 17.58
N ARG A 146 -11.51 22.95 17.40
CA ARG A 146 -12.06 21.66 16.98
C ARG A 146 -11.64 21.30 15.56
N ASP A 147 -11.63 22.26 14.64
CA ASP A 147 -11.22 22.02 13.27
C ASP A 147 -9.72 21.77 13.17
N VAL A 148 -8.92 22.53 13.93
CA VAL A 148 -7.47 22.28 14.07
C VAL A 148 -7.22 20.88 14.65
N ALA A 149 -7.91 20.51 15.72
CA ALA A 149 -7.79 19.18 16.32
C ALA A 149 -8.19 18.05 15.35
N ARG A 150 -9.19 18.26 14.50
CA ARG A 150 -9.56 17.31 13.45
C ARG A 150 -8.40 17.09 12.46
N GLN A 151 -7.71 18.16 12.05
CA GLN A 151 -6.54 18.05 11.17
C GLN A 151 -5.37 17.34 11.87
N VAL A 152 -5.12 17.66 13.15
CA VAL A 152 -4.09 16.97 13.95
C VAL A 152 -4.37 15.47 14.03
N ARG A 153 -5.61 15.06 14.33
CA ARG A 153 -5.99 13.63 14.37
C ARG A 153 -5.80 12.95 13.02
N TYR A 154 -6.24 13.61 11.95
CA TYR A 154 -6.10 13.07 10.60
C TYR A 154 -4.63 12.83 10.25
N LEU A 155 -3.77 13.84 10.40
CA LEU A 155 -2.34 13.73 10.07
C LEU A 155 -1.63 12.71 10.96
N SER A 156 -1.96 12.69 12.26
CA SER A 156 -1.39 11.72 13.19
C SER A 156 -1.77 10.29 12.79
N HIS A 157 -3.05 10.05 12.52
CA HIS A 157 -3.52 8.72 12.11
C HIS A 157 -2.95 8.32 10.74
N TYR A 158 -2.88 9.26 9.80
CA TYR A 158 -2.29 9.06 8.48
C TYR A 158 -0.84 8.59 8.59
N ALA A 159 0.01 9.32 9.32
CA ALA A 159 1.40 8.94 9.52
C ALA A 159 1.53 7.58 10.22
N CYS A 160 0.77 7.35 11.29
CA CYS A 160 0.71 6.07 12.00
C CYS A 160 0.34 4.89 11.09
N LEU A 161 -0.67 5.05 10.23
CA LEU A 161 -1.13 4.01 9.31
C LEU A 161 -0.04 3.69 8.27
N HIS A 162 0.62 4.70 7.71
CA HIS A 162 1.69 4.51 6.75
C HIS A 162 2.92 3.83 7.38
N ILE A 163 3.32 4.24 8.59
CA ILE A 163 4.42 3.59 9.32
C ILE A 163 4.09 2.11 9.55
N ALA A 164 2.89 1.80 10.06
CA ALA A 164 2.47 0.43 10.30
C ALA A 164 2.45 -0.41 9.01
N SER A 165 1.94 0.15 7.92
CA SER A 165 1.87 -0.54 6.62
C SER A 165 3.27 -0.90 6.13
N TRP A 166 4.19 0.07 6.12
CA TRP A 166 5.55 -0.12 5.63
C TRP A 166 6.41 -0.98 6.55
N ALA A 167 6.18 -0.96 7.87
CA ALA A 167 6.84 -1.85 8.81
C ALA A 167 6.47 -3.31 8.54
N VAL A 168 5.19 -3.61 8.37
CA VAL A 168 4.71 -4.97 8.07
C VAL A 168 5.13 -5.41 6.67
N LEU A 169 5.10 -4.52 5.68
CA LEU A 169 5.64 -4.79 4.34
C LEU A 169 7.12 -5.15 4.38
N LEU A 170 7.92 -4.42 5.16
CA LEU A 170 9.34 -4.70 5.32
C LEU A 170 9.55 -6.09 5.94
N GLU A 171 8.76 -6.50 6.93
CA GLU A 171 8.83 -7.87 7.47
C GLU A 171 8.56 -8.93 6.40
N TYR A 172 7.52 -8.76 5.57
CA TYR A 172 7.28 -9.69 4.46
C TYR A 172 8.44 -9.72 3.45
N PHE A 173 9.00 -8.56 3.11
CA PHE A 173 10.14 -8.51 2.18
C PHE A 173 11.42 -9.11 2.77
N LEU A 174 11.63 -9.00 4.09
CA LEU A 174 12.73 -9.67 4.77
C LEU A 174 12.57 -11.20 4.78
N ASP A 175 11.34 -11.69 4.97
CA ASP A 175 11.03 -13.12 4.87
C ASP A 175 11.27 -13.63 3.44
N ILE A 176 10.80 -12.88 2.44
CA ILE A 176 11.06 -13.16 1.01
C ILE A 176 12.56 -13.16 0.73
N ARG A 177 13.31 -12.16 1.22
CA ARG A 177 14.77 -12.11 1.06
C ARG A 177 15.44 -13.32 1.69
N THR A 178 14.97 -13.76 2.85
CA THR A 178 15.49 -14.95 3.52
C THR A 178 15.25 -16.20 2.69
N LEU A 179 14.06 -16.34 2.06
CA LEU A 179 13.79 -17.42 1.11
C LEU A 179 14.69 -17.32 -0.13
N ASP A 180 14.80 -16.13 -0.72
CA ASP A 180 15.61 -15.88 -1.92
C ASP A 180 17.09 -16.20 -1.67
N VAL A 181 17.65 -15.84 -0.51
CA VAL A 181 19.04 -16.15 -0.13
C VAL A 181 19.22 -17.65 0.14
N LYS A 182 18.25 -18.30 0.77
CA LYS A 182 18.37 -19.70 1.20
C LYS A 182 18.12 -20.70 0.07
N TYR A 183 17.19 -20.42 -0.82
CA TYR A 183 16.70 -21.36 -1.83
C TYR A 183 16.81 -20.81 -3.27
N GLY A 184 17.36 -19.62 -3.45
CA GLY A 184 17.29 -18.87 -4.69
C GLY A 184 15.96 -18.14 -4.85
N ARG A 185 15.94 -17.07 -5.66
CA ARG A 185 14.75 -16.20 -5.86
C ARG A 185 13.51 -16.92 -6.35
N TYR A 186 13.70 -18.00 -7.09
CA TYR A 186 12.62 -18.84 -7.59
C TYR A 186 12.55 -20.19 -6.85
N GLY A 187 13.30 -20.34 -5.75
CA GLY A 187 13.13 -21.42 -4.81
C GLY A 187 11.86 -21.22 -3.97
N ARG A 188 11.19 -22.33 -3.64
CA ARG A 188 9.95 -22.32 -2.82
C ARG A 188 8.88 -21.34 -3.33
N LEU A 189 8.63 -21.35 -4.65
CA LEU A 189 7.72 -20.41 -5.33
C LEU A 189 6.40 -20.18 -4.59
N LYS A 190 5.76 -21.25 -4.12
CA LYS A 190 4.47 -21.17 -3.40
C LYS A 190 4.56 -20.36 -2.11
N GLU A 191 5.61 -20.56 -1.31
CA GLU A 191 5.79 -19.82 -0.05
C GLU A 191 6.12 -18.36 -0.32
N ARG A 192 7.02 -18.13 -1.27
CA ARG A 192 7.38 -16.79 -1.72
C ARG A 192 6.16 -16.04 -2.26
N ALA A 193 5.33 -16.70 -3.06
CA ALA A 193 4.14 -16.11 -3.65
C ALA A 193 3.05 -15.84 -2.60
N SER A 194 2.87 -16.72 -1.62
CA SER A 194 2.00 -16.46 -0.46
C SER A 194 2.43 -15.19 0.30
N LEU A 195 3.73 -15.00 0.57
CA LEU A 195 4.25 -13.76 1.19
C LEU A 195 4.03 -12.53 0.30
N MET A 196 4.22 -12.66 -1.02
CA MET A 196 3.92 -11.60 -1.99
C MET A 196 2.43 -11.25 -2.01
N CYS A 197 1.53 -12.21 -1.82
CA CYS A 197 0.09 -11.96 -1.68
C CYS A 197 -0.22 -11.09 -0.47
N GLN A 198 0.39 -11.37 0.68
CA GLN A 198 0.18 -10.55 1.87
C GLN A 198 0.73 -9.12 1.66
N ALA A 199 1.92 -9.00 1.07
CA ALA A 199 2.50 -7.70 0.77
C ALA A 199 1.64 -6.89 -0.23
N ARG A 200 1.17 -7.55 -1.30
CA ARG A 200 0.26 -6.92 -2.27
C ARG A 200 -1.04 -6.47 -1.62
N ALA A 201 -1.65 -7.29 -0.76
CA ALA A 201 -2.89 -6.94 -0.07
C ALA A 201 -2.75 -5.66 0.79
N LEU A 202 -1.58 -5.44 1.41
CA LEU A 202 -1.28 -4.19 2.12
C LEU A 202 -1.17 -3.00 1.16
N LEU A 203 -0.44 -3.16 0.07
CA LEU A 203 -0.28 -2.10 -0.93
C LEU A 203 -1.61 -1.75 -1.60
N ASP A 204 -2.45 -2.73 -1.93
CA ASP A 204 -3.79 -2.52 -2.50
C ASP A 204 -4.68 -1.72 -1.53
N GLN A 205 -4.59 -2.00 -0.22
CA GLN A 205 -5.31 -1.23 0.80
C GLN A 205 -4.81 0.23 0.85
N MET A 206 -3.50 0.45 0.79
CA MET A 206 -2.91 1.79 0.74
C MET A 206 -3.33 2.54 -0.53
N GLN A 207 -3.26 1.88 -1.68
CA GLN A 207 -3.64 2.40 -2.99
C GLN A 207 -5.12 2.82 -2.99
N GLN A 208 -6.00 1.96 -2.47
CA GLN A 208 -7.43 2.22 -2.35
C GLN A 208 -7.74 3.40 -1.42
N LYS A 209 -6.95 3.60 -0.36
CA LYS A 209 -7.08 4.77 0.50
C LYS A 209 -6.63 6.05 -0.23
N LEU A 210 -5.45 6.04 -0.84
CA LEU A 210 -4.92 7.18 -1.59
C LEU A 210 -5.83 7.57 -2.75
N PHE A 211 -6.41 6.60 -3.44
CA PHE A 211 -7.40 6.84 -4.49
C PHE A 211 -8.65 7.54 -3.97
N ARG A 212 -9.16 7.15 -2.79
CA ARG A 212 -10.29 7.86 -2.15
C ARG A 212 -9.93 9.28 -1.73
N ASP A 213 -8.70 9.49 -1.24
CA ASP A 213 -8.22 10.81 -0.87
C ASP A 213 -8.04 11.69 -2.12
N LEU A 214 -7.48 11.16 -3.21
CA LEU A 214 -7.39 11.84 -4.50
C LEU A 214 -8.77 12.20 -5.04
N PHE A 215 -9.70 11.25 -5.06
CA PHE A 215 -11.07 11.47 -5.49
C PHE A 215 -11.75 12.61 -4.72
N ARG A 216 -11.59 12.63 -3.39
CA ARG A 216 -12.11 13.73 -2.57
C ARG A 216 -11.53 15.06 -3.00
N LEU A 217 -10.21 15.15 -3.20
CA LEU A 217 -9.58 16.39 -3.64
C LEU A 217 -10.05 16.83 -5.03
N VAL A 218 -10.16 15.90 -5.98
CA VAL A 218 -10.74 16.20 -7.31
C VAL A 218 -12.17 16.71 -7.18
N SER A 219 -13.00 16.11 -6.31
CA SER A 219 -14.40 16.52 -6.12
C SER A 219 -14.59 17.93 -5.53
N LEU A 220 -13.52 18.54 -4.99
CA LEU A 220 -13.53 19.92 -4.50
C LEU A 220 -13.23 20.93 -5.61
N LEU A 221 -12.64 20.49 -6.73
CA LEU A 221 -12.36 21.34 -7.88
C LEU A 221 -13.68 21.89 -8.45
N PRO A 222 -13.76 23.21 -8.76
CA PRO A 222 -14.97 23.84 -9.27
C PRO A 222 -15.61 23.10 -10.45
N GLU A 223 -14.79 22.61 -11.38
CA GLU A 223 -15.22 21.88 -12.58
C GLU A 223 -15.86 20.51 -12.29
N TRP A 224 -15.63 19.96 -11.09
CA TRP A 224 -16.03 18.61 -10.68
C TRP A 224 -16.99 18.61 -9.49
N ARG A 225 -17.44 19.78 -9.02
CA ARG A 225 -18.30 19.87 -7.85
C ARG A 225 -19.68 19.27 -8.12
N PRO A 226 -20.15 18.34 -7.25
CA PRO A 226 -21.46 17.74 -7.40
C PRO A 226 -22.66 18.69 -7.18
N SER A 227 -22.46 19.90 -6.63
CA SER A 227 -23.55 20.76 -6.16
C SER A 227 -24.37 21.42 -7.27
N ASP A 228 -23.79 21.66 -8.45
CA ASP A 228 -24.54 22.10 -9.65
C ASP A 228 -25.07 20.90 -10.45
N VAL A 229 -24.89 19.69 -9.89
CA VAL A 229 -24.85 18.42 -10.60
C VAL A 229 -25.69 17.42 -9.81
N ARG A 230 -27.00 17.60 -9.88
CA ARG A 230 -27.87 16.48 -10.26
C ARG A 230 -27.59 16.07 -11.72
N MET A 231 -26.32 15.98 -12.14
CA MET A 231 -26.00 15.38 -13.42
C MET A 231 -26.23 13.90 -13.22
N ASP A 232 -27.37 13.47 -13.75
CA ASP A 232 -27.49 12.12 -14.20
C ASP A 232 -26.47 11.96 -15.34
N PHE A 233 -25.24 11.58 -15.01
CA PHE A 233 -24.14 11.38 -15.97
C PHE A 233 -24.52 10.40 -17.09
N LYS A 234 -25.56 9.59 -16.88
CA LYS A 234 -26.16 8.73 -17.90
C LYS A 234 -26.79 9.53 -19.05
N ASN A 235 -27.22 10.76 -18.81
CA ASN A 235 -27.98 11.59 -19.75
C ASN A 235 -27.17 12.78 -20.31
N LEU A 236 -25.87 12.88 -20.01
CA LEU A 236 -25.01 13.91 -20.61
C LEU A 236 -24.15 13.30 -21.71
N PRO A 237 -24.45 13.59 -22.99
CA PRO A 237 -23.59 13.22 -24.12
C PRO A 237 -22.14 13.66 -23.91
N GLU A 238 -21.93 14.82 -23.27
CA GLU A 238 -20.62 15.38 -22.95
C GLU A 238 -19.83 14.52 -21.95
N PHE A 239 -20.48 13.92 -20.95
CA PHE A 239 -19.77 13.04 -20.01
C PHE A 239 -19.34 11.75 -20.69
N ASN A 240 -20.17 11.19 -21.57
CA ASN A 240 -19.79 10.03 -22.37
C ASN A 240 -18.59 10.34 -23.29
N PHE A 241 -18.49 11.57 -23.80
CA PHE A 241 -17.32 12.03 -24.53
C PHE A 241 -16.08 12.11 -23.62
N LEU A 242 -16.19 12.76 -22.44
CA LEU A 242 -15.09 12.88 -21.48
C LEU A 242 -14.58 11.52 -20.97
N VAL A 243 -15.47 10.57 -20.69
CA VAL A 243 -15.08 9.21 -20.29
C VAL A 243 -14.27 8.51 -21.38
N ARG A 244 -14.56 8.81 -22.66
CA ARG A 244 -13.85 8.29 -23.84
C ARG A 244 -12.61 9.10 -24.22
N ASP A 245 -12.38 10.25 -23.59
CA ASP A 245 -11.22 11.09 -23.84
C ASP A 245 -9.99 10.49 -23.13
N PHE A 246 -9.29 9.59 -23.82
CA PHE A 246 -8.09 8.94 -23.29
C PHE A 246 -6.87 9.83 -23.50
N GLY A 247 -5.96 9.83 -22.53
CA GLY A 247 -4.74 10.64 -22.60
C GLY A 247 -4.93 12.11 -22.19
N THR A 248 -6.10 12.47 -21.64
CA THR A 248 -6.29 13.77 -20.97
C THR A 248 -6.53 13.56 -19.48
N LEU A 249 -6.11 14.54 -18.69
CA LEU A 249 -6.35 14.56 -17.26
C LEU A 249 -7.84 14.58 -16.93
N ARG A 250 -8.58 15.42 -17.67
CA ARG A 250 -10.03 15.56 -17.52
C ARG A 250 -10.74 14.24 -17.78
N GLY A 251 -10.33 13.50 -18.82
CA GLY A 251 -10.87 12.18 -19.09
C GLY A 251 -10.52 11.14 -18.02
N ALA A 252 -9.29 11.18 -17.48
CA ALA A 252 -8.89 10.31 -16.38
C ALA A 252 -9.75 10.53 -15.11
N PHE A 253 -10.01 11.79 -14.75
CA PHE A 253 -10.94 12.12 -13.66
C PHE A 253 -12.37 11.71 -13.98
N ALA A 254 -12.88 11.93 -15.19
CA ALA A 254 -14.22 11.49 -15.59
C ALA A 254 -14.39 9.98 -15.40
N ARG A 255 -13.40 9.19 -15.85
CA ARG A 255 -13.38 7.73 -15.62
C ARG A 255 -13.30 7.37 -14.15
N MET A 256 -12.49 8.09 -13.36
CA MET A 256 -12.43 7.93 -11.91
C MET A 256 -13.81 8.13 -11.26
N PHE A 257 -14.55 9.18 -11.62
CA PHE A 257 -15.93 9.43 -11.14
C PHE A 257 -16.92 8.36 -11.59
N ALA A 258 -16.81 7.91 -12.85
CA ALA A 258 -17.67 6.86 -13.37
C ALA A 258 -17.50 5.53 -12.60
N VAL A 259 -16.25 5.13 -12.36
CA VAL A 259 -15.90 3.93 -11.58
C VAL A 259 -16.34 4.07 -10.13
N ALA A 260 -16.04 5.22 -9.51
CA ALA A 260 -16.46 5.54 -8.15
C ALA A 260 -17.96 5.32 -7.92
N ARG A 261 -18.79 5.78 -8.86
CA ARG A 261 -20.24 5.66 -8.79
C ARG A 261 -20.76 4.25 -9.09
N ARG A 262 -20.14 3.53 -10.02
CA ARG A 262 -20.57 2.18 -10.42
C ARG A 262 -20.19 1.12 -9.39
N ASP A 263 -18.95 1.15 -8.91
CA ASP A 263 -18.35 0.05 -8.16
C ASP A 263 -18.07 0.40 -6.70
N GLY A 264 -18.68 1.48 -6.18
CA GLY A 264 -18.56 1.88 -4.78
C GLY A 264 -17.14 2.28 -4.38
N MET A 265 -16.49 3.12 -5.19
CA MET A 265 -15.09 3.53 -5.04
C MET A 265 -14.06 2.41 -5.20
N ARG A 266 -14.44 1.23 -5.73
CA ARG A 266 -13.45 0.20 -6.06
C ARG A 266 -12.48 0.72 -7.11
N LEU A 267 -11.22 0.43 -6.87
CA LEU A 267 -10.11 0.79 -7.73
C LEU A 267 -10.18 0.06 -9.07
N ASP A 268 -10.09 0.80 -10.18
CA ASP A 268 -9.96 0.24 -11.52
C ASP A 268 -8.53 0.46 -12.03
N GLU A 269 -7.86 -0.63 -12.41
CA GLU A 269 -6.45 -0.60 -12.84
C GLU A 269 -6.24 0.26 -14.10
N ARG A 270 -7.25 0.37 -14.97
CA ARG A 270 -7.18 1.23 -16.18
C ARG A 270 -7.22 2.69 -15.78
N VAL A 271 -8.10 3.06 -14.85
CA VAL A 271 -8.17 4.43 -14.31
C VAL A 271 -6.86 4.80 -13.65
N LEU A 272 -6.28 3.91 -12.84
CA LEU A 272 -4.98 4.15 -12.23
C LEU A 272 -3.85 4.25 -13.24
N SER A 273 -3.84 3.39 -14.25
CA SER A 273 -2.86 3.46 -15.32
C SER A 273 -2.96 4.80 -16.06
N ASP A 274 -4.17 5.30 -16.30
CA ASP A 274 -4.37 6.59 -16.95
C ASP A 274 -3.88 7.74 -16.06
N LEU A 275 -4.28 7.76 -14.77
CA LEU A 275 -3.79 8.74 -13.80
C LEU A 275 -2.25 8.70 -13.67
N ALA A 276 -1.64 7.52 -13.58
CA ALA A 276 -0.19 7.43 -13.49
C ALA A 276 0.53 7.96 -14.74
N LYS A 277 -0.07 7.82 -15.92
CA LYS A 277 0.50 8.32 -17.19
C LYS A 277 0.44 9.84 -17.31
N MET A 278 -0.58 10.48 -16.73
CA MET A 278 -0.75 11.94 -16.81
C MET A 278 0.11 12.72 -15.80
N LEU A 279 0.61 12.06 -14.76
CA LEU A 279 1.34 12.75 -13.68
C LEU A 279 2.59 13.52 -14.16
N PRO A 280 3.47 12.97 -15.03
CA PRO A 280 4.61 13.72 -15.55
C PRO A 280 4.20 15.02 -16.24
N ASP A 281 3.19 14.95 -17.12
CA ASP A 281 2.76 16.10 -17.94
C ASP A 281 2.27 17.26 -17.04
N ILE A 282 1.54 16.93 -15.97
CA ILE A 282 1.06 17.91 -14.98
C ILE A 282 2.20 18.47 -14.13
N LEU A 283 3.21 17.64 -13.83
CA LEU A 283 4.41 18.08 -13.13
C LEU A 283 5.35 18.90 -14.04
N GLU A 284 5.05 19.05 -15.33
CA GLU A 284 5.74 19.97 -16.24
C GLU A 284 4.95 21.26 -16.47
N ASP A 285 3.61 21.23 -16.37
CA ASP A 285 2.76 22.41 -16.51
C ASP A 285 2.59 23.21 -15.19
N GLU A 286 3.25 24.37 -15.10
CA GLU A 286 3.16 25.28 -13.95
C GLU A 286 1.74 25.79 -13.64
N ASN A 287 0.88 25.95 -14.66
CA ASN A 287 -0.50 26.40 -14.46
C ASN A 287 -1.33 25.29 -13.80
N GLU A 288 -1.15 24.05 -14.24
CA GLU A 288 -1.83 22.90 -13.65
C GLU A 288 -1.32 22.63 -12.22
N LYS A 289 -0.01 22.72 -11.97
CA LYS A 289 0.54 22.63 -10.60
C LYS A 289 -0.12 23.61 -9.64
N HIS A 290 -0.29 24.86 -10.09
CA HIS A 290 -0.93 25.88 -9.27
C HIS A 290 -2.41 25.55 -9.01
N THR A 291 -3.09 24.98 -10.01
CA THR A 291 -4.49 24.57 -9.92
C THR A 291 -4.74 23.45 -8.91
N PHE A 292 -3.86 22.44 -8.91
CA PHE A 292 -4.07 21.25 -8.09
C PHE A 292 -3.59 21.39 -6.64
N GLY A 293 -2.61 22.26 -6.41
CA GLY A 293 -2.10 22.50 -5.07
C GLY A 293 -1.25 21.35 -4.55
N PRO A 294 -0.46 21.59 -3.50
CA PRO A 294 0.63 20.69 -3.16
C PRO A 294 0.16 19.40 -2.46
N GLU A 295 -0.94 19.43 -1.71
CA GLU A 295 -1.54 18.22 -1.12
C GLU A 295 -2.02 17.24 -2.19
N PHE A 296 -2.60 17.75 -3.28
CA PHE A 296 -3.05 16.94 -4.39
C PHE A 296 -1.89 16.24 -5.08
N LEU A 297 -0.85 17.01 -5.41
CA LEU A 297 0.37 16.48 -6.02
C LEU A 297 1.04 15.45 -5.12
N LYS A 298 1.03 15.66 -3.80
CA LYS A 298 1.52 14.67 -2.82
C LYS A 298 0.71 13.38 -2.87
N VAL A 299 -0.62 13.44 -2.75
CA VAL A 299 -1.49 12.25 -2.75
C VAL A 299 -1.37 11.49 -4.07
N TRP A 300 -1.28 12.21 -5.18
CA TRP A 300 -1.08 11.58 -6.49
C TRP A 300 0.31 10.95 -6.60
N GLY A 301 1.38 11.65 -6.21
CA GLY A 301 2.73 11.10 -6.18
C GLY A 301 2.81 9.82 -5.37
N ASP A 302 2.25 9.82 -4.16
CA ASP A 302 2.17 8.64 -3.29
C ASP A 302 1.32 7.52 -3.97
N LEU A 303 0.20 7.84 -4.64
CA LEU A 303 -0.62 6.87 -5.37
C LEU A 303 0.13 6.24 -6.55
N ALA A 304 0.83 7.06 -7.35
CA ALA A 304 1.62 6.62 -8.48
C ALA A 304 2.80 5.75 -8.02
N GLN A 305 3.43 6.11 -6.89
CA GLN A 305 4.47 5.31 -6.28
C GLN A 305 3.96 3.92 -5.88
N ILE A 306 2.88 3.85 -5.08
CA ILE A 306 2.28 2.58 -4.64
C ILE A 306 1.84 1.73 -5.84
N SER A 307 1.24 2.36 -6.85
CA SER A 307 0.84 1.69 -8.09
C SER A 307 2.05 1.10 -8.82
N GLY A 308 3.16 1.82 -8.85
CA GLY A 308 4.43 1.32 -9.37
C GLY A 308 4.92 0.10 -8.59
N THR A 309 4.97 0.21 -7.26
CA THR A 309 5.40 -0.89 -6.38
C THR A 309 4.56 -2.16 -6.57
N ILE A 310 3.23 -2.04 -6.67
CA ILE A 310 2.33 -3.19 -6.92
C ILE A 310 2.68 -3.87 -8.24
N LYS A 311 2.92 -3.11 -9.30
CA LYS A 311 3.31 -3.69 -10.61
C LYS A 311 4.68 -4.38 -10.54
N LEU A 312 5.61 -3.85 -9.75
CA LEU A 312 6.96 -4.39 -9.57
C LEU A 312 6.99 -5.70 -8.75
N LEU A 313 6.01 -5.94 -7.89
CA LEU A 313 5.83 -7.25 -7.24
C LEU A 313 5.60 -8.37 -8.26
N GLY A 314 5.10 -8.02 -9.45
CA GLY A 314 4.77 -8.93 -10.54
C GLY A 314 3.43 -9.63 -10.34
N ALA A 315 2.89 -10.17 -11.44
CA ALA A 315 1.81 -11.15 -11.37
C ALA A 315 2.47 -12.53 -11.45
N GLY A 316 2.75 -13.17 -10.31
CA GLY A 316 3.30 -14.53 -10.26
C GLY A 316 2.37 -15.61 -10.80
N GLY A 317 1.39 -15.26 -11.65
CA GLY A 317 0.30 -16.14 -12.10
C GLY A 317 -0.73 -16.46 -11.03
N GLU A 318 -0.46 -16.16 -9.75
CA GLU A 318 -1.35 -16.48 -8.64
C GLU A 318 -2.45 -15.43 -8.45
N ASP A 319 -3.66 -15.91 -8.17
CA ASP A 319 -4.80 -15.07 -7.79
C ASP A 319 -4.61 -14.61 -6.34
N PHE A 320 -3.92 -13.48 -6.18
CA PHE A 320 -3.63 -12.85 -4.89
C PHE A 320 -4.86 -12.68 -3.99
N ASN A 321 -6.07 -12.65 -4.56
CA ASN A 321 -7.31 -12.48 -3.80
C ASN A 321 -7.78 -13.75 -3.09
N ARG A 322 -7.20 -14.92 -3.40
CA ARG A 322 -7.60 -16.21 -2.81
C ARG A 322 -6.76 -16.61 -1.61
N GLU A 323 -5.57 -16.03 -1.46
CA GLU A 323 -4.69 -16.39 -0.37
C GLU A 323 -5.24 -15.84 0.96
N PRO A 324 -5.49 -16.70 1.96
CA PRO A 324 -6.02 -16.24 3.24
C PRO A 324 -5.01 -15.34 3.94
N HIS A 325 -5.50 -14.31 4.62
CA HIS A 325 -4.64 -13.43 5.41
C HIS A 325 -4.02 -14.17 6.59
N ASP A 326 -2.71 -14.02 6.75
CA ASP A 326 -1.97 -14.65 7.84
C ASP A 326 -2.22 -13.96 9.20
N ALA A 327 -1.51 -14.41 10.24
CA ALA A 327 -1.63 -13.80 11.58
C ALA A 327 -1.07 -12.37 11.64
N ARG A 328 0.01 -12.07 10.90
CA ARG A 328 0.69 -10.77 10.88
C ARG A 328 -0.22 -9.71 10.24
N TYR A 329 -0.80 -10.01 9.07
CA TYR A 329 -1.76 -9.14 8.39
C TYR A 329 -3.00 -8.86 9.27
N ARG A 330 -3.58 -9.91 9.89
CA ARG A 330 -4.74 -9.75 10.76
C ARG A 330 -4.43 -8.88 11.99
N SER A 331 -3.28 -9.10 12.61
CA SER A 331 -2.81 -8.25 13.71
C SER A 331 -2.63 -6.80 13.27
N TYR A 332 -2.07 -6.57 12.08
CA TYR A 332 -1.93 -5.24 11.51
C TYR A 332 -3.28 -4.52 11.38
N ILE A 333 -4.29 -5.17 10.79
CA ILE A 333 -5.63 -4.58 10.64
C ILE A 333 -6.24 -4.21 12.01
N GLN A 334 -6.11 -5.10 12.99
CA GLN A 334 -6.58 -4.83 14.35
C GLN A 334 -5.85 -3.65 14.99
N ASN A 335 -4.53 -3.58 14.84
CA ASN A 335 -3.71 -2.49 15.38
C ASN A 335 -4.01 -1.15 14.71
N CYS A 336 -4.30 -1.11 13.40
CA CYS A 336 -4.74 0.09 12.71
C CYS A 336 -6.08 0.60 13.21
N LYS A 337 -7.02 -0.31 13.50
CA LYS A 337 -8.31 0.07 14.10
C LYS A 337 -8.11 0.61 15.51
N LEU A 338 -7.34 -0.09 16.33
CA LEU A 338 -7.05 0.32 17.70
C LEU A 338 -6.34 1.69 17.77
N SER A 339 -5.40 1.96 16.86
CA SER A 339 -4.73 3.26 16.80
C SER A 339 -5.67 4.39 16.38
N GLN A 340 -6.59 4.13 15.45
CA GLN A 340 -7.64 5.08 15.07
C GLN A 340 -8.55 5.40 16.26
N ASP A 341 -8.94 4.37 17.03
CA ASP A 341 -9.79 4.51 18.21
C ASP A 341 -9.09 5.34 19.30
N VAL A 342 -7.80 5.07 19.57
CA VAL A 342 -6.96 5.85 20.50
C VAL A 342 -6.90 7.33 20.09
N ILE A 343 -6.60 7.61 18.82
CA ILE A 343 -6.48 9.00 18.32
C ILE A 343 -7.82 9.73 18.40
N ASN A 344 -8.93 9.04 18.11
CA ASN A 344 -10.27 9.62 18.21
C ASN A 344 -10.69 9.89 19.65
N ALA A 345 -10.35 9.00 20.58
CA ALA A 345 -10.67 9.15 22.01
C ALA A 345 -9.79 10.19 22.74
N SER A 346 -8.71 10.65 22.12
CA SER A 346 -7.80 11.64 22.69
C SER A 346 -8.43 13.04 22.71
N LEU A 347 -8.49 13.68 23.88
CA LEU A 347 -9.14 14.99 24.09
C LEU A 347 -8.20 16.17 23.80
N ILE A 348 -7.56 16.15 22.64
CA ILE A 348 -6.48 17.07 22.27
C ILE A 348 -6.94 18.53 22.08
N GLU A 349 -8.23 18.77 21.85
CA GLU A 349 -8.82 20.11 21.75
C GLU A 349 -8.54 20.96 22.99
N LYS A 350 -8.47 20.34 24.16
CA LYS A 350 -8.19 21.04 25.43
C LYS A 350 -6.83 21.73 25.43
N SER A 351 -5.89 21.22 24.64
CA SER A 351 -4.53 21.74 24.52
C SER A 351 -4.38 22.75 23.38
N ILE A 352 -5.31 22.78 22.43
CA ILE A 352 -5.24 23.61 21.22
C ILE A 352 -6.10 24.87 21.44
N LYS A 353 -5.48 26.04 21.52
CA LYS A 353 -6.20 27.32 21.63
C LYS A 353 -6.49 27.95 20.28
N SER A 354 -5.58 27.74 19.33
CA SER A 354 -5.62 28.25 17.95
C SER A 354 -4.64 27.45 17.10
N ILE A 355 -4.67 27.61 15.77
CA ILE A 355 -3.66 27.00 14.89
C ILE A 355 -2.24 27.41 15.30
N SER A 356 -2.01 28.68 15.62
CA SER A 356 -0.69 29.20 16.05
C SER A 356 -0.17 28.56 17.33
N SER A 357 -1.05 28.04 18.20
CA SER A 357 -0.63 27.35 19.42
C SER A 357 0.19 26.08 19.15
N LEU A 358 0.07 25.47 17.95
CA LEU A 358 0.88 24.33 17.52
C LEU A 358 2.34 24.68 17.22
N LYS A 359 2.70 25.97 17.17
CA LYS A 359 4.11 26.42 17.11
C LYS A 359 4.80 26.29 18.48
N SER A 360 4.06 26.09 19.56
CA SER A 360 4.63 25.92 20.90
C SER A 360 4.97 24.46 21.18
N GLU A 361 6.22 24.20 21.56
CA GLU A 361 6.68 22.88 21.98
C GLU A 361 5.85 22.32 23.16
N ALA A 362 5.47 23.18 24.11
CA ALA A 362 4.65 22.79 25.26
C ALA A 362 3.26 22.30 24.84
N THR A 363 2.65 22.91 23.83
CA THR A 363 1.37 22.46 23.26
C THR A 363 1.52 21.10 22.58
N LEU A 364 2.56 20.91 21.77
CA LEU A 364 2.84 19.63 21.11
C LEU A 364 3.04 18.51 22.12
N LYS A 365 3.87 18.74 23.16
CA LYS A 365 4.08 17.76 24.25
C LYS A 365 2.75 17.35 24.91
N LYS A 366 1.85 18.31 25.19
CA LYS A 366 0.54 18.01 25.78
C LYS A 366 -0.37 17.20 24.86
N ILE A 367 -0.38 17.51 23.56
CA ILE A 367 -1.17 16.78 22.56
C ILE A 367 -0.73 15.32 22.49
N PHE A 368 0.56 15.07 22.31
CA PHE A 368 1.06 13.70 22.15
C PHE A 368 1.08 12.93 23.49
N ALA A 369 1.33 13.59 24.62
CA ALA A 369 1.17 12.96 25.93
C ALA A 369 -0.28 12.52 26.19
N GLU A 370 -1.27 13.28 25.72
CA GLU A 370 -2.68 12.87 25.80
C GLU A 370 -2.96 11.64 24.93
N MET A 371 -2.42 11.58 23.72
CA MET A 371 -2.54 10.39 22.85
C MET A 371 -1.89 9.16 23.49
N ASP A 372 -0.68 9.31 24.03
CA ASP A 372 0.05 8.24 24.70
C ASP A 372 -0.69 7.77 25.96
N ARG A 373 -1.28 8.70 26.74
CA ARG A 373 -2.10 8.38 27.91
C ARG A 373 -3.33 7.55 27.54
N VAL A 374 -4.03 7.92 26.47
CA VAL A 374 -5.18 7.13 25.98
C VAL A 374 -4.71 5.79 25.43
N SER A 375 -3.59 5.74 24.70
CA SER A 375 -3.02 4.48 24.19
C SER A 375 -2.66 3.52 25.33
N LEU A 376 -2.02 4.00 26.38
CA LEU A 376 -1.70 3.20 27.57
C LEU A 376 -2.95 2.69 28.28
N ARG A 377 -4.03 3.46 28.28
CA ARG A 377 -5.31 3.03 28.87
C ARG A 377 -6.00 1.95 28.04
N GLU A 378 -6.14 2.16 26.73
CA GLU A 378 -6.89 1.26 25.84
C GLU A 378 -6.09 0.03 25.42
N ALA A 379 -4.79 0.19 25.14
CA ALA A 379 -3.93 -0.82 24.54
C ALA A 379 -2.82 -1.34 25.47
N LYS A 380 -2.68 -0.76 26.69
CA LYS A 380 -1.62 -1.09 27.66
C LYS A 380 -0.19 -0.90 27.13
N LYS A 381 -0.03 -0.15 26.04
CA LYS A 381 1.25 0.11 25.36
C LYS A 381 1.21 1.52 24.75
N PRO A 382 2.37 2.17 24.54
CA PRO A 382 2.45 3.40 23.77
C PRO A 382 1.93 3.23 22.33
N LEU A 383 1.47 4.32 21.72
CA LEU A 383 0.85 4.30 20.39
C LEU A 383 1.78 3.71 19.32
N GLU A 384 3.07 4.04 19.40
CA GLU A 384 4.10 3.50 18.50
C GLU A 384 4.25 1.98 18.65
N LYS A 385 4.10 1.44 19.86
CA LYS A 385 4.21 0.00 20.12
C LYS A 385 2.95 -0.77 19.70
N VAL A 386 1.78 -0.12 19.70
CA VAL A 386 0.55 -0.70 19.13
C VAL A 386 0.74 -1.01 17.64
N LEU A 387 1.42 -0.12 16.93
CA LEU A 387 1.62 -0.22 15.48
C LEU A 387 2.92 -0.91 15.08
N ALA A 388 3.58 -1.59 16.02
CA ALA A 388 4.85 -2.29 15.81
C ALA A 388 5.95 -1.38 15.21
N PHE A 389 6.09 -0.15 15.69
CA PHE A 389 7.18 0.73 15.26
C PHE A 389 8.51 0.06 15.64
N ALA A 390 9.20 -0.48 14.64
CA ALA A 390 10.59 -0.88 14.78
C ALA A 390 11.44 0.39 14.88
N PRO A 391 12.36 0.52 15.84
CA PRO A 391 13.33 1.60 15.81
C PRO A 391 14.14 1.46 14.51
N VAL A 392 14.05 2.45 13.63
CA VAL A 392 14.89 2.50 12.44
C VAL A 392 16.29 2.87 12.91
N VAL A 393 17.22 1.93 12.73
CA VAL A 393 18.64 2.26 12.78
C VAL A 393 18.93 3.04 11.50
N PRO A 394 19.31 4.32 11.56
CA PRO A 394 19.61 5.08 10.36
C PRO A 394 20.75 4.36 9.60
N ARG A 395 20.45 3.88 8.40
CA ARG A 395 21.44 3.31 7.48
C ARG A 395 21.66 4.32 6.38
N TRP A 396 22.80 4.99 6.44
CA TRP A 396 23.26 5.83 5.34
C TRP A 396 23.72 4.89 4.21
N THR A 397 22.88 4.74 3.18
CA THR A 397 23.13 3.83 2.04
C THR A 397 24.11 4.41 1.02
N HIS A 398 24.41 5.70 1.11
CA HIS A 398 25.61 6.23 0.48
C HIS A 398 26.80 5.74 1.29
N LYS A 399 27.38 4.59 0.91
CA LYS A 399 28.84 4.52 0.97
C LYS A 399 29.32 5.82 0.32
N PRO A 400 30.08 6.67 1.02
CA PRO A 400 30.82 7.72 0.33
C PRO A 400 31.47 7.03 -0.86
N PRO A 401 31.36 7.57 -2.10
CA PRO A 401 32.05 6.96 -3.23
C PRO A 401 33.45 6.64 -2.76
N ASP A 402 33.89 5.39 -2.91
CA ASP A 402 35.23 5.00 -2.51
C ASP A 402 36.14 6.06 -3.12
N ILE A 403 36.66 6.94 -2.27
CA ILE A 403 37.61 7.94 -2.69
C ILE A 403 38.78 7.05 -3.03
N VAL A 404 38.90 6.71 -4.32
CA VAL A 404 40.03 6.00 -4.86
C VAL A 404 41.19 6.83 -4.39
N SER A 405 41.88 6.34 -3.36
CA SER A 405 43.09 6.97 -2.90
C SER A 405 43.94 7.09 -4.15
N PRO A 406 44.38 8.30 -4.52
CA PRO A 406 45.18 8.47 -5.73
C PRO A 406 46.26 7.41 -5.70
N PRO A 407 46.46 6.66 -6.80
CA PRO A 407 47.43 5.57 -6.82
C PRO A 407 48.73 6.08 -6.23
N PRO A 408 49.37 5.33 -5.31
CA PRO A 408 50.61 5.76 -4.69
C PRO A 408 51.55 6.21 -5.79
N ALA A 409 51.99 7.46 -5.71
CA ALA A 409 52.86 8.05 -6.73
C ALA A 409 54.02 7.07 -6.99
N PRO A 410 54.32 6.75 -8.27
CA PRO A 410 55.44 5.88 -8.58
C PRO A 410 56.70 6.46 -7.93
N PRO A 411 57.47 5.66 -7.17
CA PRO A 411 58.67 6.15 -6.52
C PRO A 411 59.68 6.57 -7.59
N GLY A 412 60.02 7.86 -7.60
CA GLY A 412 61.20 8.39 -8.28
C GLY A 412 61.07 8.47 -9.80
N THR A 413 60.47 9.55 -10.29
CA THR A 413 60.92 10.13 -11.56
C THR A 413 61.22 11.59 -11.29
N GLU A 414 62.50 11.88 -11.04
CA GLU A 414 63.01 13.25 -11.03
C GLU A 414 62.69 13.86 -12.39
N VAL A 415 61.70 14.76 -12.43
CA VAL A 415 61.44 15.58 -13.60
C VAL A 415 62.48 16.70 -13.60
N PRO A 416 63.37 16.77 -14.61
CA PRO A 416 64.33 17.87 -14.71
C PRO A 416 63.58 19.18 -15.02
N PRO A 417 64.10 20.33 -14.55
CA PRO A 417 63.42 21.61 -14.71
C PRO A 417 63.24 21.98 -16.19
N PRO A 418 62.10 22.57 -16.57
CA PRO A 418 61.78 22.88 -17.96
C PRO A 418 62.72 23.95 -18.52
N GLN A 419 63.38 23.62 -19.64
CA GLN A 419 64.10 24.60 -20.45
C GLN A 419 63.11 25.46 -21.25
N PRO A 420 63.30 26.79 -21.30
CA PRO A 420 62.51 27.67 -22.14
C PRO A 420 62.91 27.42 -23.61
N THR A 421 61.96 27.00 -24.43
CA THR A 421 62.16 26.89 -25.88
C THR A 421 61.38 28.02 -26.55
N ASP A 422 62.13 28.94 -27.16
CA ASP A 422 61.66 29.95 -28.09
C ASP A 422 61.23 29.27 -29.39
N GLU A 423 59.94 29.32 -29.73
CA GLU A 423 59.44 28.88 -31.03
C GLU A 423 58.77 30.06 -31.78
N PRO A 424 59.22 30.40 -33.00
CA PRO A 424 58.81 31.60 -33.73
C PRO A 424 57.47 31.45 -34.48
N PRO A 425 56.80 32.57 -34.82
CA PRO A 425 55.47 32.55 -35.44
C PRO A 425 55.54 32.41 -36.96
N LEU A 426 54.71 31.54 -37.53
CA LEU A 426 54.56 31.36 -38.99
C LEU A 426 53.11 30.97 -39.34
N PRO A 427 52.65 31.18 -40.60
CA PRO A 427 51.89 32.38 -40.91
C PRO A 427 50.45 32.11 -41.39
N THR A 428 49.70 33.20 -41.40
CA THR A 428 48.38 33.39 -41.99
C THR A 428 48.29 32.84 -43.41
N SER A 429 47.31 31.97 -43.67
CA SER A 429 46.78 31.76 -45.02
C SER A 429 45.27 31.93 -45.04
N GLU A 430 44.85 32.79 -45.96
CA GLU A 430 43.47 33.09 -46.31
C GLU A 430 42.80 31.93 -47.06
N ARG A 431 41.46 32.03 -47.15
CA ARG A 431 40.59 31.50 -48.21
C ARG A 431 39.96 30.13 -47.94
N SER A 432 38.70 30.15 -47.49
CA SER A 432 37.56 29.98 -48.41
C SER A 432 36.21 30.11 -47.71
N LYS A 433 35.22 30.52 -48.52
CA LYS A 433 33.89 30.99 -48.15
C LYS A 433 32.91 29.85 -47.90
N LYS A 434 31.82 30.22 -47.21
CA LYS A 434 30.49 29.58 -47.12
C LYS A 434 30.39 28.36 -46.22
N GLN A 435 29.99 28.60 -44.97
CA GLN A 435 28.95 27.77 -44.35
C GLN A 435 28.13 28.56 -43.34
N LYS A 436 26.87 28.15 -43.28
CA LYS A 436 25.67 28.81 -42.80
C LYS A 436 25.69 28.85 -41.27
N LYS A 437 25.64 30.05 -40.70
CA LYS A 437 25.69 30.32 -39.25
C LYS A 437 24.36 29.95 -38.61
N GLU A 438 24.24 28.72 -38.12
CA GLU A 438 23.22 28.32 -37.16
C GLU A 438 23.74 28.66 -35.76
N ARG A 439 23.04 29.59 -35.09
CA ARG A 439 23.44 30.20 -33.83
C ARG A 439 23.14 29.23 -32.68
N ALA A 440 24.10 28.38 -32.34
CA ALA A 440 24.07 27.63 -31.10
C ALA A 440 24.15 28.60 -29.91
N GLN A 441 23.14 28.56 -29.05
CA GLN A 441 23.18 29.23 -27.74
C GLN A 441 24.14 28.45 -26.83
N PRO A 442 24.92 29.13 -25.97
CA PRO A 442 25.77 28.45 -25.00
C PRO A 442 24.91 27.71 -23.97
N VAL A 443 25.20 26.42 -23.78
CA VAL A 443 24.68 25.60 -22.69
C VAL A 443 25.07 26.27 -21.37
N PRO A 444 24.14 26.59 -20.47
CA PRO A 444 24.48 27.17 -19.18
C PRO A 444 25.17 26.09 -18.32
N THR A 445 26.43 26.34 -17.98
CA THR A 445 27.16 25.65 -16.92
C THR A 445 26.37 25.82 -15.63
N ARG A 446 25.67 24.77 -15.20
CA ARG A 446 25.00 24.73 -13.90
C ARG A 446 26.07 24.71 -12.82
N GLU A 447 26.12 25.76 -12.01
CA GLU A 447 26.85 25.74 -10.75
C GLU A 447 26.32 24.60 -9.87
N PRO A 448 27.19 23.84 -9.20
CA PRO A 448 26.76 22.79 -8.28
C PRO A 448 25.93 23.41 -7.16
N CYS A 449 24.67 23.00 -7.08
CA CYS A 449 23.75 23.34 -6.02
C CYS A 449 24.32 22.83 -4.69
N SER A 450 24.91 23.73 -3.90
CA SER A 450 25.40 23.43 -2.55
C SER A 450 24.20 23.32 -1.62
N VAL A 451 23.71 22.08 -1.47
CA VAL A 451 22.70 21.77 -0.45
C VAL A 451 23.39 21.92 0.92
N PRO A 452 22.88 22.74 1.86
CA PRO A 452 23.50 22.87 3.17
C PRO A 452 23.48 21.52 3.88
N VAL A 453 24.67 21.03 4.21
CA VAL A 453 24.89 19.84 5.05
C VAL A 453 24.32 20.15 6.43
N TYR A 454 23.20 19.51 6.78
CA TYR A 454 22.67 19.56 8.15
C TYR A 454 23.63 18.82 9.08
N VAL A 455 24.42 19.59 9.85
CA VAL A 455 25.19 19.07 10.98
C VAL A 455 24.21 18.76 12.10
N VAL A 456 23.98 17.48 12.36
CA VAL A 456 23.21 17.02 13.51
C VAL A 456 24.02 17.31 14.78
N PRO A 457 23.48 18.03 15.78
CA PRO A 457 24.14 18.22 17.06
C PRO A 457 24.43 16.86 17.70
N ASN A 458 25.67 16.66 18.12
CA ASN A 458 26.13 15.45 18.80
C ASN A 458 25.23 15.20 20.04
N ILE A 459 24.39 14.17 19.97
CA ILE A 459 23.52 13.77 21.08
C ILE A 459 24.44 13.04 22.07
N PRO A 460 24.64 13.56 23.31
CA PRO A 460 25.41 12.85 24.31
C PRO A 460 24.77 11.49 24.55
N GLU A 461 25.58 10.44 24.44
CA GLU A 461 25.23 9.06 24.73
C GLU A 461 24.58 9.00 26.12
N ALA A 462 23.35 8.48 26.17
CA ALA A 462 22.56 8.45 27.40
C ALA A 462 23.28 7.61 28.46
N PRO A 463 23.43 8.09 29.70
CA PRO A 463 24.10 7.34 30.76
C PRO A 463 23.32 6.07 31.09
N ALA A 464 24.05 4.98 31.32
CA ALA A 464 23.52 3.67 31.65
C ALA A 464 22.50 3.71 32.79
N GLU A 465 21.39 2.99 32.61
CA GLU A 465 20.32 2.88 33.59
C GLU A 465 20.83 2.32 34.93
N PRO A 466 20.45 2.92 36.08
CA PRO A 466 20.89 2.48 37.39
C PRO A 466 20.19 1.19 37.82
N VAL A 467 21.00 0.27 38.35
CA VAL A 467 20.61 -1.02 38.94
C VAL A 467 19.56 -0.84 40.04
N GLU A 468 18.48 -1.63 39.95
CA GLU A 468 17.36 -1.65 40.90
C GLU A 468 17.81 -1.87 42.35
N THR A 469 17.34 -1.01 43.25
CA THR A 469 17.49 -1.18 44.70
C THR A 469 16.36 -2.04 45.26
N LYS A 470 16.75 -3.02 46.07
CA LYS A 470 15.91 -4.03 46.71
C LYS A 470 14.84 -3.39 47.60
N SER A 471 13.57 -3.72 47.36
CA SER A 471 12.44 -3.35 48.20
C SER A 471 12.40 -4.13 49.53
N PRO A 472 11.84 -3.56 50.61
CA PRO A 472 11.88 -4.14 51.95
C PRO A 472 10.85 -5.27 52.15
N LYS A 473 11.32 -6.34 52.82
CA LYS A 473 10.57 -7.55 53.21
C LYS A 473 9.26 -7.22 53.94
N ILE A 474 8.13 -7.61 53.34
CA ILE A 474 6.84 -7.74 54.03
C ILE A 474 6.72 -9.18 54.55
N LYS A 475 6.51 -9.35 55.85
CA LYS A 475 6.23 -10.64 56.51
C LYS A 475 4.78 -11.04 56.27
N THR A 476 4.55 -12.09 55.48
CA THR A 476 3.22 -12.69 55.30
C THR A 476 3.04 -13.85 56.27
N ARG A 477 2.01 -13.76 57.12
CA ARG A 477 1.58 -14.79 58.08
C ARG A 477 0.71 -15.82 57.34
N GLY A 478 0.78 -17.07 57.77
CA GLY A 478 0.44 -18.27 56.99
C GLY A 478 -0.98 -18.40 56.44
N ILE A 479 -1.05 -19.06 55.29
CA ILE A 479 -2.26 -19.63 54.67
C ILE A 479 -2.08 -21.16 54.67
N PRO A 480 -3.06 -21.97 55.10
CA PRO A 480 -2.91 -23.41 55.22
C PRO A 480 -2.92 -24.11 53.85
N ALA A 481 -2.23 -25.24 53.82
CA ALA A 481 -1.97 -26.08 52.65
C ALA A 481 -3.24 -26.46 51.86
N SER A 482 -3.20 -26.19 50.54
CA SER A 482 -4.17 -26.70 49.59
C SER A 482 -3.61 -27.93 48.86
N LYS A 483 -4.49 -28.91 48.69
CA LYS A 483 -4.30 -30.28 48.19
C LYS A 483 -3.63 -30.36 46.81
N GLU A 484 -2.95 -31.50 46.61
CA GLU A 484 -2.41 -32.01 45.35
C GLU A 484 -3.40 -31.87 44.19
N VAL A 485 -2.91 -31.35 43.07
CA VAL A 485 -3.60 -31.33 41.77
C VAL A 485 -2.95 -32.40 40.89
N PRO A 486 -3.72 -33.27 40.20
CA PRO A 486 -3.18 -34.30 39.33
C PRO A 486 -2.65 -33.73 38.00
N SER A 487 -1.66 -34.40 37.44
CA SER A 487 -1.05 -34.14 36.13
C SER A 487 -2.08 -34.03 34.99
N PRO A 488 -1.87 -33.14 34.00
CA PRO A 488 -2.80 -32.98 32.90
C PRO A 488 -2.64 -34.08 31.85
N ASP A 489 -3.74 -34.78 31.59
CA ASP A 489 -3.92 -35.68 30.46
C ASP A 489 -3.88 -34.90 29.13
N THR A 490 -3.23 -35.53 28.15
CA THR A 490 -3.14 -35.11 26.75
C THR A 490 -4.54 -35.00 26.13
N ILE A 491 -5.04 -33.77 25.99
CA ILE A 491 -6.29 -33.48 25.27
C ILE A 491 -6.03 -33.70 23.77
N THR A 492 -6.64 -34.75 23.22
CA THR A 492 -6.77 -34.93 21.78
C THR A 492 -7.91 -34.03 21.31
N GLU A 493 -7.58 -32.87 20.71
CA GLU A 493 -8.58 -31.97 20.13
C GLU A 493 -9.34 -32.68 19.00
N THR A 494 -10.59 -33.05 19.29
CA THR A 494 -11.56 -33.43 18.26
C THR A 494 -11.98 -32.16 17.55
N PRO A 495 -11.88 -32.06 16.21
CA PRO A 495 -12.25 -30.85 15.49
C PRO A 495 -13.73 -30.51 15.77
N PRO A 496 -14.07 -29.25 16.07
CA PRO A 496 -15.44 -28.86 16.39
C PRO A 496 -16.36 -29.24 15.23
N THR A 497 -17.34 -30.10 15.52
CA THR A 497 -18.41 -30.46 14.59
C THR A 497 -19.15 -29.19 14.17
N ARG A 498 -18.95 -28.76 12.92
CA ARG A 498 -19.61 -27.58 12.34
C ARG A 498 -21.12 -27.80 12.37
N THR A 499 -21.85 -26.88 13.00
CA THR A 499 -23.31 -26.88 13.06
C THR A 499 -23.87 -26.58 11.66
N VAL A 500 -24.58 -27.55 11.06
CA VAL A 500 -25.25 -27.37 9.77
C VAL A 500 -26.63 -26.74 10.01
N TYR A 501 -26.89 -25.59 9.40
CA TYR A 501 -28.17 -24.89 9.41
C TYR A 501 -29.20 -25.63 8.54
N ARG A 502 -30.35 -25.93 9.12
CA ARG A 502 -31.42 -26.63 8.41
C ARG A 502 -32.39 -25.63 7.80
N LEU A 503 -32.57 -25.71 6.49
CA LEU A 503 -33.47 -24.84 5.74
C LEU A 503 -34.61 -25.67 5.14
N GLY A 504 -35.79 -25.06 5.00
CA GLY A 504 -36.85 -25.70 4.22
C GLY A 504 -36.43 -25.84 2.75
N LYS A 505 -36.89 -26.88 2.05
CA LYS A 505 -36.49 -27.20 0.67
C LYS A 505 -36.44 -25.99 -0.27
N ASN A 506 -37.49 -25.18 -0.31
CA ASN A 506 -37.54 -24.00 -1.20
C ASN A 506 -36.50 -22.94 -0.80
N VAL A 507 -36.28 -22.73 0.50
CA VAL A 507 -35.28 -21.77 1.02
C VAL A 507 -33.87 -22.26 0.73
N PHE A 508 -33.63 -23.57 0.86
CA PHE A 508 -32.38 -24.20 0.48
C PHE A 508 -32.10 -24.06 -1.02
N GLU A 509 -33.11 -24.25 -1.88
CA GLU A 509 -32.96 -24.04 -3.33
C GLU A 509 -32.61 -22.58 -3.66
N THR A 510 -33.22 -21.60 -2.98
CA THR A 510 -32.81 -20.19 -3.11
C THR A 510 -31.35 -19.98 -2.66
N MET A 511 -30.92 -20.61 -1.57
CA MET A 511 -29.55 -20.53 -1.08
C MET A 511 -28.55 -21.17 -2.06
N ASP A 512 -28.88 -22.32 -2.65
CA ASP A 512 -28.08 -22.97 -3.68
C ASP A 512 -27.96 -22.10 -4.94
N ARG A 513 -29.07 -21.50 -5.39
CA ARG A 513 -29.04 -20.54 -6.50
C ARG A 513 -28.20 -19.32 -6.19
N LEU A 514 -28.22 -18.85 -4.95
CA LEU A 514 -27.46 -17.69 -4.51
C LEU A 514 -25.96 -17.99 -4.41
N LEU A 515 -25.58 -19.13 -3.81
CA LEU A 515 -24.18 -19.45 -3.50
C LEU A 515 -23.48 -20.31 -4.56
N VAL A 516 -24.20 -21.06 -5.40
CA VAL A 516 -23.64 -22.06 -6.30
C VAL A 516 -23.99 -21.76 -7.77
N THR A 517 -25.26 -21.85 -8.16
CA THR A 517 -25.63 -21.84 -9.59
C THR A 517 -25.73 -20.44 -10.20
N GLY A 518 -26.10 -19.44 -9.40
CA GLY A 518 -26.27 -18.06 -9.86
C GLY A 518 -27.44 -17.87 -10.83
N HIS A 519 -28.48 -18.70 -10.73
CA HIS A 519 -29.72 -18.55 -11.51
C HIS A 519 -30.60 -17.44 -10.94
N ALA A 520 -31.52 -16.92 -11.76
CA ALA A 520 -32.50 -15.93 -11.30
C ALA A 520 -33.30 -16.46 -10.09
N ILE A 521 -33.54 -15.59 -9.13
CA ILE A 521 -34.35 -15.88 -7.93
C ILE A 521 -35.44 -14.82 -7.80
N ASP A 522 -36.59 -15.19 -7.24
CA ASP A 522 -37.60 -14.19 -6.87
C ASP A 522 -37.08 -13.37 -5.67
N TRP A 523 -37.30 -12.06 -5.70
CA TRP A 523 -36.91 -11.16 -4.62
C TRP A 523 -37.59 -11.53 -3.30
N VAL A 524 -38.84 -12.00 -3.36
CA VAL A 524 -39.59 -12.45 -2.17
C VAL A 524 -38.93 -13.70 -1.57
N ASP A 525 -38.43 -14.61 -2.41
CA ASP A 525 -37.69 -15.79 -1.95
C ASP A 525 -36.36 -15.40 -1.31
N PHE A 526 -35.67 -14.39 -1.85
CA PHE A 526 -34.46 -13.83 -1.24
C PHE A 526 -34.74 -13.20 0.14
N GLU A 527 -35.78 -12.37 0.27
CA GLU A 527 -36.18 -11.80 1.57
C GLU A 527 -36.58 -12.90 2.56
N LYS A 528 -37.30 -13.93 2.09
CA LYS A 528 -37.68 -15.10 2.89
C LYS A 528 -36.47 -15.90 3.36
N LEU A 529 -35.46 -16.07 2.52
CA LEU A 529 -34.19 -16.69 2.88
C LEU A 529 -33.49 -15.92 4.01
N MET A 530 -33.33 -14.61 3.85
CA MET A 530 -32.65 -13.78 4.85
C MET A 530 -33.40 -13.79 6.19
N THR A 531 -34.72 -13.69 6.18
CA THR A 531 -35.55 -13.76 7.40
C THR A 531 -35.53 -15.15 8.06
N THR A 532 -35.44 -16.23 7.28
CA THR A 532 -35.27 -17.60 7.82
C THR A 532 -33.94 -17.76 8.55
N LEU A 533 -32.93 -16.97 8.17
CA LEU A 533 -31.62 -16.88 8.84
C LEU A 533 -31.59 -15.83 9.95
N GLU A 534 -32.75 -15.43 10.46
CA GLU A 534 -32.93 -14.45 11.54
C GLU A 534 -32.46 -13.02 11.21
N PHE A 535 -32.25 -12.69 9.94
CA PHE A 535 -32.01 -11.30 9.57
C PHE A 535 -33.30 -10.50 9.67
N SER A 536 -33.21 -9.30 10.27
CA SER A 536 -34.29 -8.32 10.24
C SER A 536 -34.21 -7.48 8.97
N VAL A 537 -35.33 -7.36 8.25
CA VAL A 537 -35.41 -6.61 6.98
C VAL A 537 -35.97 -5.22 7.25
N HIS A 538 -35.18 -4.19 6.96
CA HIS A 538 -35.55 -2.78 7.14
C HIS A 538 -35.58 -2.07 5.78
N PRO A 539 -36.63 -1.29 5.47
CA PRO A 539 -36.58 -0.38 4.34
C PRO A 539 -35.51 0.69 4.58
N SER A 540 -34.68 0.95 3.57
CA SER A 540 -33.73 2.07 3.56
C SER A 540 -34.25 3.16 2.61
N SER A 541 -33.42 4.13 2.23
CA SER A 541 -33.80 5.18 1.28
C SER A 541 -34.09 4.61 -0.12
N GLY A 542 -35.30 4.85 -0.64
CA GLY A 542 -35.69 4.42 -2.00
C GLY A 542 -36.04 2.93 -2.09
N SER A 543 -35.54 2.25 -3.12
CA SER A 543 -35.71 0.79 -3.31
C SER A 543 -34.72 -0.04 -2.48
N ALA A 544 -33.78 0.60 -1.77
CA ALA A 544 -32.81 -0.10 -0.94
C ALA A 544 -33.48 -0.83 0.25
N ARG A 545 -32.99 -2.03 0.53
CA ARG A 545 -33.30 -2.84 1.71
C ARG A 545 -32.03 -3.09 2.51
N MET A 546 -32.15 -3.01 3.83
CA MET A 546 -31.09 -3.32 4.78
C MET A 546 -31.47 -4.59 5.54
N PHE A 547 -30.62 -5.60 5.44
CA PHE A 547 -30.75 -6.86 6.17
C PHE A 547 -29.80 -6.81 7.36
N ARG A 548 -30.34 -6.61 8.57
CA ARG A 548 -29.56 -6.59 9.81
C ARG A 548 -29.38 -8.02 10.32
N PRO A 549 -28.15 -8.51 10.52
CA PRO A 549 -27.93 -9.82 11.11
C PRO A 549 -28.49 -9.89 12.54
N PRO A 550 -28.76 -11.10 13.06
CA PRO A 550 -29.19 -11.26 14.46
C PRO A 550 -28.11 -10.74 15.42
N GLU A 551 -28.50 -10.33 16.63
CA GLU A 551 -27.60 -9.64 17.58
C GLU A 551 -26.36 -10.46 17.95
N TRP A 552 -26.48 -11.79 17.94
CA TRP A 552 -25.38 -12.71 18.22
C TRP A 552 -24.34 -12.77 17.09
N ALA A 553 -24.74 -12.43 15.85
CA ALA A 553 -23.83 -12.36 14.72
C ALA A 553 -23.17 -10.97 14.72
N THR A 554 -21.94 -10.87 15.26
CA THR A 554 -21.13 -9.64 15.36
C THR A 554 -20.63 -9.15 13.99
N THR A 555 -21.54 -8.97 13.05
CA THR A 555 -21.28 -8.70 11.64
C THR A 555 -22.06 -7.48 11.18
N THR A 556 -21.61 -6.87 10.09
CA THR A 556 -22.22 -5.65 9.55
C THR A 556 -23.56 -5.96 8.86
N PRO A 557 -24.51 -5.00 8.80
CA PRO A 557 -25.72 -5.13 7.98
C PRO A 557 -25.41 -5.30 6.50
N PHE A 558 -26.28 -6.00 5.77
CA PHE A 558 -26.17 -6.21 4.32
C PHE A 558 -27.15 -5.30 3.58
N TYR A 559 -26.65 -4.52 2.63
CA TYR A 559 -27.46 -3.56 1.87
C TYR A 559 -27.63 -4.01 0.43
N VAL A 560 -28.87 -4.04 -0.05
CA VAL A 560 -29.21 -4.44 -1.42
C VAL A 560 -30.33 -3.58 -1.96
N ASP A 561 -30.17 -3.09 -3.18
CA ASP A 561 -31.26 -2.43 -3.90
C ASP A 561 -32.25 -3.47 -4.42
N ARG A 562 -33.53 -3.30 -4.08
CA ARG A 562 -34.60 -4.13 -4.62
C ARG A 562 -34.66 -3.92 -6.14
N PRO A 563 -34.62 -4.99 -6.95
CA PRO A 563 -34.75 -4.87 -8.40
C PRO A 563 -36.11 -4.28 -8.77
N HIS A 564 -36.20 -3.60 -9.92
CA HIS A 564 -37.44 -3.02 -10.44
C HIS A 564 -38.43 -4.05 -11.02
N GLY A 565 -38.34 -5.31 -10.59
CA GLY A 565 -39.23 -6.42 -10.95
C GLY A 565 -39.32 -7.44 -9.81
N SER A 566 -40.08 -8.51 -10.00
CA SER A 566 -40.14 -9.60 -9.01
C SER A 566 -38.88 -10.47 -9.01
N GLN A 567 -38.21 -10.62 -10.16
CA GLN A 567 -37.01 -11.44 -10.28
C GLN A 567 -35.72 -10.63 -10.16
N VAL A 568 -34.74 -11.21 -9.47
CA VAL A 568 -33.36 -10.76 -9.42
C VAL A 568 -32.62 -11.33 -10.62
N ASP A 569 -31.99 -10.47 -11.41
CA ASP A 569 -31.20 -10.88 -12.58
C ASP A 569 -30.08 -11.86 -12.17
N PRO A 570 -29.81 -12.94 -12.95
CA PRO A 570 -28.74 -13.90 -12.65
C PRO A 570 -27.38 -13.27 -12.34
N TYR A 571 -27.03 -12.17 -13.00
CA TYR A 571 -25.79 -11.44 -12.72
C TYR A 571 -25.80 -10.86 -11.29
N LEU A 572 -26.92 -10.24 -10.89
CA LEU A 572 -27.08 -9.71 -9.54
C LEU A 572 -27.11 -10.84 -8.50
N VAL A 573 -27.72 -11.99 -8.79
CA VAL A 573 -27.69 -13.15 -7.87
C VAL A 573 -26.25 -13.60 -7.61
N ARG A 574 -25.40 -13.68 -8.64
CA ARG A 574 -23.98 -14.03 -8.48
C ARG A 574 -23.21 -13.00 -7.66
N ASP A 575 -23.50 -11.71 -7.85
CA ASP A 575 -22.89 -10.65 -7.04
C ASP A 575 -23.32 -10.73 -5.56
N LEU A 576 -24.62 -10.90 -5.31
CA LEU A 576 -25.17 -11.09 -3.96
C LEU A 576 -24.54 -12.30 -3.27
N GLY A 577 -24.48 -13.43 -3.98
CA GLY A 577 -23.82 -14.65 -3.50
C GLY A 577 -22.37 -14.41 -3.10
N LYS A 578 -21.57 -13.78 -3.98
CA LYS A 578 -20.17 -13.45 -3.68
C LYS A 578 -20.05 -12.55 -2.44
N ARG A 579 -20.88 -11.52 -2.33
CA ARG A 579 -20.84 -10.59 -1.21
C ARG A 579 -21.21 -11.28 0.11
N LEU A 580 -22.20 -12.18 0.11
CA LEU A 580 -22.57 -12.96 1.30
C LEU A 580 -21.46 -13.94 1.72
N LYS A 581 -20.80 -14.61 0.76
CA LYS A 581 -19.62 -15.45 1.04
C LYS A 581 -18.50 -14.66 1.70
N VAL A 582 -18.19 -13.48 1.17
CA VAL A 582 -17.12 -12.62 1.69
C VAL A 582 -17.48 -12.04 3.06
N GLN A 583 -18.72 -11.56 3.22
CA GLN A 583 -19.15 -10.85 4.43
C GLN A 583 -19.44 -11.78 5.60
N TYR A 584 -20.01 -12.96 5.35
CA TYR A 584 -20.46 -13.89 6.39
C TYR A 584 -19.74 -15.25 6.38
N GLY A 585 -18.82 -15.48 5.43
CA GLY A 585 -18.09 -16.74 5.32
C GLY A 585 -18.95 -17.93 4.90
N TRP A 586 -20.16 -17.68 4.39
CA TRP A 586 -21.11 -18.75 4.07
C TRP A 586 -20.61 -19.63 2.93
N THR A 587 -20.73 -20.94 3.11
CA THR A 587 -20.60 -21.94 2.04
C THR A 587 -21.85 -22.79 2.01
N ILE A 588 -22.15 -23.44 0.88
CA ILE A 588 -23.37 -24.27 0.77
C ILE A 588 -23.36 -25.43 1.77
N GLU A 589 -22.18 -25.91 2.17
CA GLU A 589 -21.96 -26.96 3.19
C GLU A 589 -22.49 -26.60 4.57
N TRP A 590 -22.72 -25.30 4.84
CA TRP A 590 -23.32 -24.85 6.10
C TRP A 590 -24.82 -25.09 6.14
N PHE A 591 -25.45 -25.45 5.02
CA PHE A 591 -26.90 -25.56 4.90
C PHE A 591 -27.30 -26.97 4.46
N SER A 592 -28.46 -27.45 4.93
CA SER A 592 -29.05 -28.72 4.49
C SER A 592 -30.58 -28.63 4.41
N ASP A 593 -31.17 -29.40 3.49
CA ASP A 593 -32.62 -29.56 3.34
C ASP A 593 -33.15 -30.85 4.01
N GLU A 594 -32.27 -31.73 4.48
CA GLU A 594 -32.64 -32.98 5.12
C GLU A 594 -33.32 -32.76 6.48
N ARG A 595 -34.59 -33.18 6.58
CA ARG A 595 -35.23 -33.35 7.90
C ARG A 595 -34.53 -34.50 8.61
N PRO A 596 -34.25 -34.40 9.92
CA PRO A 596 -33.74 -35.53 10.67
C PRO A 596 -34.72 -36.68 10.48
N LYS A 597 -34.25 -37.80 9.89
CA LYS A 597 -35.00 -39.05 9.87
C LYS A 597 -35.35 -39.31 11.33
N LYS A 598 -36.64 -39.18 11.67
CA LYS A 598 -37.15 -39.41 13.02
C LYS A 598 -36.64 -40.78 13.40
N ALA A 599 -35.66 -40.84 14.32
CA ALA A 599 -35.08 -42.11 14.75
C ALA A 599 -36.27 -42.99 15.12
N ALA A 600 -36.43 -44.11 14.44
CA ALA A 600 -37.52 -45.03 14.68
C ALA A 600 -37.52 -45.31 16.18
N ALA A 601 -38.56 -44.86 16.87
CA ALA A 601 -38.72 -45.12 18.29
C ALA A 601 -38.81 -46.63 18.43
N GLY A 602 -37.69 -47.24 18.83
CA GLY A 602 -37.64 -48.65 19.16
C GLY A 602 -38.63 -48.90 20.29
N SER A 603 -39.69 -49.63 19.96
CA SER A 603 -40.60 -50.25 20.92
C SER A 603 -39.80 -51.25 21.76
N ASN A 604 -39.28 -50.81 22.90
CA ASN A 604 -38.93 -51.73 23.98
C ASN A 604 -40.22 -52.10 24.71
N SER A 605 -40.78 -53.26 24.37
CA SER A 605 -41.71 -53.99 25.22
C SER A 605 -40.94 -54.51 26.44
N PHE A 606 -41.33 -54.07 27.63
CA PHE A 606 -41.02 -54.76 28.87
C PHE A 606 -42.09 -55.85 29.06
N ASP A 607 -41.65 -57.11 29.08
CA ASP A 607 -42.23 -58.16 29.95
C ASP A 607 -41.54 -58.08 31.31
#